data_AF-A0AAU5DE80-F1
#
_entry.id   AF-A0AAU5DE80-F1
#
_cell.length_a   1.000
_cell.length_b   1.000
_cell.length_c   1.000
_cell.angle_alpha   90.00
_cell.angle_beta   90.00
_cell.angle_gamma   90.00
#
_symmetry.space_group_name_H-M   'P 1'
#
loop_
_entity.id
_entity.type
_entity.pdbx_description
1 polymer ?
#
loop_
_entity_poly.entity_id
_entity_poly.type
_entity_poly.pdbx_seq_one_letter_code
_entity_poly.pdbx_strand_id
1 'polypeptide(L)'
;MLHAQFDPTARQTLAAAAVEAKTRKDLSWQQIADAAGFSVAYVTAAVLGQHALPADAAQAVTALLGLDEDAALLLQAIPTRGSIPGGIPTDPTIYRFHEMLQVYGTTLKALVHEEFGDGIISAINFRLDVKKVADPDGGERAVITLDGKYLPTKPF
;
A
#
# COMPACT_ATOMS: atom_id res chain seq x y z
N MET A 1 20.70 -8.73 7.40
CA MET A 1 20.55 -9.66 6.25
C MET A 1 19.12 -9.54 5.75
N LEU A 2 18.89 -9.59 4.44
CA LEU A 2 17.55 -9.38 3.87
C LEU A 2 16.80 -10.71 3.83
N HIS A 3 15.66 -10.78 4.52
CA HIS A 3 14.84 -11.98 4.61
C HIS A 3 13.51 -11.80 3.87
N ALA A 4 12.90 -12.89 3.44
CA ALA A 4 11.62 -12.90 2.74
C ALA A 4 10.68 -13.94 3.35
N GLN A 5 9.39 -13.64 3.34
CA GLN A 5 8.32 -14.57 3.61
C GLN A 5 7.89 -15.23 2.29
N PHE A 6 7.38 -16.46 2.37
CA PHE A 6 6.91 -17.22 1.21
C PHE A 6 5.41 -17.50 1.26
N ASP A 7 4.76 -17.28 2.40
CA ASP A 7 3.31 -17.24 2.57
C ASP A 7 2.89 -15.95 3.30
N PRO A 8 1.64 -15.50 3.17
CA PRO A 8 1.20 -14.24 3.76
C PRO A 8 0.77 -14.35 5.23
N THR A 9 0.64 -15.57 5.78
CA THR A 9 -0.07 -15.83 7.04
C THR A 9 0.56 -15.08 8.20
N ALA A 10 1.87 -15.22 8.39
CA ALA A 10 2.59 -14.56 9.49
C ALA A 10 2.42 -13.03 9.45
N ARG A 11 2.48 -12.44 8.25
CA ARG A 11 2.29 -10.99 8.06
C ARG A 11 0.84 -10.55 8.28
N GLN A 12 -0.13 -11.38 7.94
CA GLN A 12 -1.54 -11.11 8.22
C GLN A 12 -1.85 -11.16 9.72
N THR A 13 -1.29 -12.15 10.44
CA THR A 13 -1.40 -12.23 11.90
C THR A 13 -0.80 -11.00 12.57
N LEU A 14 0.41 -10.59 12.14
CA LEU A 14 1.04 -9.37 12.65
C LEU A 14 0.23 -8.12 12.32
N ALA A 15 -0.31 -8.00 11.11
CA ALA A 15 -1.15 -6.87 10.73
C ALA A 15 -2.40 -6.77 11.62
N ALA A 16 -3.05 -7.89 11.95
CA ALA A 16 -4.18 -7.91 12.87
C ALA A 16 -3.78 -7.42 14.27
N ALA A 17 -2.67 -7.91 14.83
CA ALA A 17 -2.16 -7.47 16.12
C ALA A 17 -1.79 -5.96 16.12
N ALA A 18 -1.17 -5.48 15.04
CA ALA A 18 -0.81 -4.07 14.89
C ALA A 18 -2.04 -3.16 14.80
N VAL A 19 -3.08 -3.56 14.06
CA VAL A 19 -4.34 -2.80 13.96
C VAL A 19 -5.08 -2.81 15.30
N GLU A 20 -5.07 -3.92 16.02
CA GLU A 20 -5.64 -4.00 17.37
C GLU A 20 -4.90 -3.05 18.34
N ALA A 21 -3.57 -3.08 18.34
CA ALA A 21 -2.75 -2.17 19.15
C ALA A 21 -2.99 -0.70 18.79
N LYS A 22 -3.02 -0.37 17.49
CA LYS A 22 -3.37 0.97 16.99
C LYS A 22 -4.72 1.42 17.53
N THR A 23 -5.73 0.54 17.52
CA THR A 23 -7.09 0.84 17.97
C THR A 23 -7.14 1.07 19.48
N ARG A 24 -6.50 0.21 20.28
CA ARG A 24 -6.45 0.36 21.75
C ARG A 24 -5.75 1.65 22.20
N LYS A 25 -4.76 2.10 21.42
CA LYS A 25 -3.99 3.32 21.68
C LYS A 25 -4.58 4.57 21.03
N ASP A 26 -5.70 4.45 20.33
CA ASP A 26 -6.35 5.53 19.57
C ASP A 26 -5.40 6.29 18.63
N LEU A 27 -4.53 5.53 17.93
CA LEU A 27 -3.53 6.10 17.02
C LEU A 27 -4.09 6.22 15.61
N SER A 28 -3.73 7.30 14.92
CA SER A 28 -3.93 7.48 13.48
C SER A 28 -2.81 6.81 12.66
N TRP A 29 -3.07 6.55 11.38
CA TRP A 29 -2.02 6.09 10.46
C TRP A 29 -0.92 7.13 10.24
N GLN A 30 -1.26 8.43 10.32
CA GLN A 30 -0.28 9.52 10.25
C GLN A 30 0.73 9.43 11.38
N GLN A 31 0.28 9.26 12.63
CA GLN A 31 1.19 9.14 13.78
C GLN A 31 2.14 7.94 13.66
N ILE A 32 1.67 6.82 13.12
CA ILE A 32 2.52 5.64 12.87
C ILE A 32 3.55 5.94 11.77
N ALA A 33 3.14 6.65 10.72
CA ALA A 33 4.02 7.04 9.63
C ALA A 33 5.07 8.06 10.07
N ASP A 34 4.70 9.02 10.91
CA ASP A 34 5.60 10.02 11.49
C ASP A 34 6.68 9.35 12.33
N ALA A 35 6.32 8.34 13.14
CA ALA A 35 7.28 7.55 13.91
C ALA A 35 8.25 6.77 13.00
N ALA A 36 7.78 6.26 11.87
CA ALA A 36 8.60 5.54 10.90
C ALA A 36 9.48 6.44 10.03
N GLY A 37 9.13 7.72 9.86
CA GLY A 37 9.84 8.66 8.98
C GLY A 37 9.56 8.47 7.48
N PHE A 38 8.47 7.81 7.10
CA PHE A 38 8.10 7.55 5.71
C PHE A 38 6.65 7.96 5.41
N SER A 39 6.24 7.91 4.14
CA SER A 39 4.88 8.30 3.74
C SER A 39 3.81 7.40 4.37
N VAL A 40 2.64 7.99 4.65
CA VAL A 40 1.50 7.28 5.26
C VAL A 40 1.11 6.04 4.46
N ALA A 41 1.04 6.14 3.13
CA ALA A 41 0.67 5.02 2.27
C ALA A 41 1.69 3.86 2.38
N TYR A 42 2.99 4.15 2.34
CA TYR A 42 4.03 3.12 2.44
C TYR A 42 4.03 2.44 3.81
N VAL A 43 3.99 3.21 4.89
CA VAL A 43 4.02 2.66 6.26
C VAL A 43 2.75 1.88 6.56
N THR A 44 1.59 2.40 6.18
CA THR A 44 0.31 1.69 6.32
C THR A 44 0.35 0.37 5.56
N ALA A 45 0.78 0.38 4.29
CA ALA A 45 0.90 -0.83 3.50
C ALA A 45 1.93 -1.82 4.09
N ALA A 46 3.01 -1.33 4.70
CA ALA A 46 3.96 -2.19 5.40
C ALA A 46 3.33 -2.84 6.65
N VAL A 47 2.65 -2.06 7.50
CA VAL A 47 1.95 -2.61 8.67
C VAL A 47 0.88 -3.62 8.26
N LEU A 48 0.17 -3.36 7.15
CA LEU A 48 -0.84 -4.27 6.58
C LEU A 48 -0.25 -5.43 5.75
N GLY A 49 1.06 -5.68 5.85
CA GLY A 49 1.68 -6.88 5.29
C GLY A 49 2.14 -6.80 3.83
N GLN A 50 2.14 -5.62 3.19
CA GLN A 50 2.40 -5.47 1.74
C GLN A 50 3.77 -4.86 1.40
N HIS A 51 4.46 -4.26 2.39
CA HIS A 51 5.84 -3.79 2.27
C HIS A 51 6.70 -4.22 3.45
N ALA A 52 8.02 -4.25 3.26
CA ALA A 52 8.97 -4.32 4.35
C ALA A 52 9.31 -2.90 4.83
N LEU A 53 9.57 -2.73 6.13
CA LEU A 53 10.16 -1.51 6.69
C LEU A 53 11.67 -1.66 6.86
N PRO A 54 12.45 -0.57 6.73
CA PRO A 54 13.82 -0.54 7.24
C PRO A 54 13.87 -0.80 8.75
N ALA A 55 15.02 -1.29 9.25
CA ALA A 55 15.16 -1.71 10.65
C ALA A 55 14.74 -0.62 11.65
N ASP A 56 15.25 0.61 11.51
CA ASP A 56 14.95 1.71 12.43
C ASP A 56 13.44 2.06 12.43
N ALA A 57 12.81 2.05 11.26
CA ALA A 57 11.37 2.29 11.13
C ALA A 57 10.54 1.15 11.72
N ALA A 58 10.95 -0.10 11.52
CA ALA A 58 10.27 -1.25 12.13
C ALA A 58 10.30 -1.16 13.66
N GLN A 59 11.47 -0.83 14.23
CA GLN A 59 11.64 -0.64 15.68
C GLN A 59 10.80 0.52 16.21
N ALA A 60 10.78 1.66 15.52
CA ALA A 60 9.97 2.81 15.93
C ALA A 60 8.46 2.49 15.92
N VAL A 61 7.99 1.78 14.87
CA VAL A 61 6.59 1.36 14.75
C VAL A 61 6.21 0.34 15.81
N THR A 62 7.02 -0.70 16.06
CA THR A 62 6.72 -1.69 17.10
C THR A 62 6.77 -1.10 18.48
N ALA A 63 7.73 -0.22 18.77
CA ALA A 63 7.78 0.50 20.06
C ALA A 63 6.53 1.35 20.30
N LEU A 64 6.09 2.12 19.29
CA LEU A 64 4.86 2.91 19.38
C LEU A 64 3.63 2.02 19.62
N LEU A 65 3.53 0.90 18.90
CA LEU A 65 2.42 -0.04 19.02
C LEU A 65 2.51 -0.96 20.26
N GLY A 66 3.66 -1.05 20.91
CA GLY A 66 3.90 -1.98 22.01
C GLY A 66 3.97 -3.44 21.56
N LEU A 67 4.56 -3.69 20.38
CA LEU A 67 4.82 -5.02 19.84
C LEU A 67 6.27 -5.44 20.14
N ASP A 68 6.53 -6.75 20.15
CA ASP A 68 7.83 -7.33 20.52
C ASP A 68 8.89 -7.27 19.41
N GLU A 69 10.09 -7.79 19.71
CA GLU A 69 11.21 -7.82 18.76
C GLU A 69 10.93 -8.74 17.56
N ASP A 70 10.18 -9.83 17.75
CA ASP A 70 9.81 -10.74 16.66
C ASP A 70 8.90 -10.02 15.64
N ALA A 71 7.96 -9.19 16.11
CA ALA A 71 7.19 -8.31 15.25
C ALA A 71 8.07 -7.33 14.46
N ALA A 72 9.11 -6.78 15.09
CA ALA A 72 10.02 -5.85 14.42
C ALA A 72 10.85 -6.56 13.34
N LEU A 73 11.32 -7.78 13.60
CA LEU A 73 12.00 -8.61 12.61
C LEU A 73 11.06 -8.97 11.44
N LEU A 74 9.81 -9.29 11.74
CA LEU A 74 8.84 -9.69 10.71
C LEU A 74 8.37 -8.49 9.85
N LEU A 75 8.31 -7.26 10.40
CA LEU A 75 8.09 -6.04 9.62
C LEU A 75 9.23 -5.74 8.63
N GLN A 76 10.45 -6.20 8.92
CA GLN A 76 11.62 -6.04 8.04
C GLN A 76 11.67 -7.07 6.90
N ALA A 77 10.98 -8.21 7.05
CA ALA A 77 10.97 -9.24 6.02
C ALA A 77 10.15 -8.80 4.80
N ILE A 78 10.66 -9.06 3.59
CA ILE A 78 9.92 -8.87 2.34
C ILE A 78 8.70 -9.78 2.37
N PRO A 79 7.47 -9.26 2.22
CA PRO A 79 6.27 -10.09 2.31
C PRO A 79 5.99 -10.83 1.00
N THR A 80 5.27 -11.94 1.12
CA THR A 80 4.38 -12.41 0.05
C THR A 80 3.23 -11.42 -0.08
N ARG A 81 3.24 -10.65 -1.18
CA ARG A 81 2.26 -9.59 -1.43
C ARG A 81 0.96 -10.14 -2.02
N GLY A 82 -0.13 -9.42 -1.79
CA GLY A 82 -1.47 -9.76 -2.25
C GLY A 82 -2.46 -9.54 -1.13
N SER A 83 -3.18 -8.43 -1.17
CA SER A 83 -4.14 -8.05 -0.12
C SER A 83 -5.56 -8.55 -0.38
N ILE A 84 -5.83 -9.20 -1.52
CA ILE A 84 -7.16 -9.64 -1.94
C ILE A 84 -7.15 -11.16 -2.17
N PRO A 85 -7.55 -11.96 -1.17
CA PRO A 85 -7.71 -13.41 -1.35
C PRO A 85 -8.72 -13.71 -2.47
N GLY A 86 -8.37 -14.62 -3.38
CA GLY A 86 -9.24 -15.00 -4.51
C GLY A 86 -9.33 -13.99 -5.66
N GLY A 87 -8.63 -12.85 -5.58
CA GLY A 87 -8.45 -11.90 -6.67
C GLY A 87 -9.60 -10.90 -6.89
N ILE A 88 -10.85 -11.25 -6.56
CA ILE A 88 -11.99 -10.35 -6.66
C ILE A 88 -12.36 -9.84 -5.25
N PRO A 89 -12.28 -8.53 -4.98
CA PRO A 89 -12.63 -7.99 -3.67
C PRO A 89 -14.15 -8.07 -3.43
N THR A 90 -14.55 -8.32 -2.18
CA THR A 90 -15.96 -8.31 -1.76
C THR A 90 -16.32 -7.09 -0.92
N ASP A 91 -15.34 -6.47 -0.26
CA ASP A 91 -15.53 -5.22 0.47
C ASP A 91 -15.91 -4.09 -0.50
N PRO A 92 -17.01 -3.34 -0.25
CA PRO A 92 -17.46 -2.28 -1.15
C PRO A 92 -16.43 -1.19 -1.41
N THR A 93 -15.62 -0.82 -0.41
CA THR A 93 -14.61 0.25 -0.54
C THR A 93 -13.51 -0.18 -1.49
N ILE A 94 -13.00 -1.41 -1.33
CA ILE A 94 -11.97 -1.98 -2.21
C ILE A 94 -12.56 -2.27 -3.61
N TYR A 95 -13.81 -2.73 -3.68
CA TYR A 95 -14.47 -3.06 -4.95
C TYR A 95 -14.59 -1.88 -5.91
N ARG A 96 -14.79 -0.65 -5.41
CA ARG A 96 -14.86 0.53 -6.30
C ARG A 96 -13.58 0.74 -7.11
N PHE A 97 -12.41 0.43 -6.54
CA PHE A 97 -11.15 0.49 -7.29
C PHE A 97 -11.06 -0.58 -8.38
N HIS A 98 -11.55 -1.79 -8.09
CA HIS A 98 -11.67 -2.84 -9.08
C HIS A 98 -12.65 -2.46 -10.20
N GLU A 99 -13.79 -1.85 -9.85
CA GLU A 99 -14.80 -1.36 -10.80
C GLU A 99 -14.25 -0.23 -11.69
N MET A 100 -13.45 0.71 -11.16
CA MET A 100 -12.75 1.72 -11.96
C MET A 100 -11.88 1.08 -13.05
N LEU A 101 -11.20 -0.03 -12.75
CA LEU A 101 -10.41 -0.76 -13.74
C LEU A 101 -11.28 -1.49 -14.77
N GLN A 102 -12.45 -2.01 -14.37
CA GLN A 102 -13.41 -2.62 -15.31
C GLN A 102 -13.97 -1.59 -16.29
N VAL A 103 -14.21 -0.35 -15.85
CA VAL A 103 -14.73 0.73 -16.69
C VAL A 103 -13.63 1.38 -17.55
N TYR A 104 -12.50 1.74 -16.94
CA TYR A 104 -11.48 2.56 -17.59
C TYR A 104 -10.21 1.80 -17.99
N GLY A 105 -10.09 0.50 -17.74
CA GLY A 105 -8.87 -0.26 -18.01
C GLY A 105 -8.42 -0.18 -19.48
N THR A 106 -9.35 -0.29 -20.42
CA THR A 106 -9.05 -0.13 -21.86
C THR A 106 -8.70 1.31 -22.22
N THR A 107 -9.35 2.30 -21.59
CA THR A 107 -9.05 3.72 -21.79
C THR A 107 -7.65 4.07 -21.29
N LEU A 108 -7.28 3.61 -20.08
CA LEU A 108 -5.93 3.78 -19.53
C LEU A 108 -4.88 3.16 -20.47
N LYS A 109 -5.12 1.95 -20.97
CA LYS A 109 -4.22 1.30 -21.93
C LYS A 109 -4.05 2.14 -23.21
N ALA A 110 -5.14 2.65 -23.78
CA ALA A 110 -5.12 3.43 -25.01
C ALA A 110 -4.34 4.76 -24.81
N LEU A 111 -4.68 5.52 -23.76
CA LEU A 111 -4.03 6.80 -23.46
C LEU A 111 -2.54 6.64 -23.13
N VAL A 112 -2.16 5.59 -22.40
CA VAL A 112 -0.73 5.31 -22.15
C VAL A 112 0.03 5.07 -23.45
N HIS A 113 -0.53 4.32 -24.38
CA HIS A 113 0.13 4.05 -25.65
C HIS A 113 0.16 5.25 -26.59
N GLU A 114 -0.84 6.12 -26.54
CA GLU A 114 -0.87 7.37 -27.31
C GLU A 114 0.16 8.39 -26.78
N GLU A 115 0.21 8.60 -25.46
CA GLU A 115 1.03 9.64 -24.83
C GLU A 115 2.50 9.21 -24.63
N PHE A 116 2.77 7.92 -24.41
CA PHE A 116 4.11 7.42 -24.08
C PHE A 116 4.68 6.41 -25.10
N GLY A 117 3.81 5.63 -25.75
CA GLY A 117 4.18 4.54 -26.66
C GLY A 117 3.95 3.14 -26.09
N ASP A 118 4.41 2.11 -26.82
CA ASP A 118 4.29 0.72 -26.36
C ASP A 118 5.12 0.48 -25.09
N GLY A 119 4.54 -0.21 -24.10
CA GLY A 119 5.12 -0.34 -22.76
C GLY A 119 4.07 -0.35 -21.65
N ILE A 120 4.53 -0.05 -20.44
CA ILE A 120 3.68 -0.04 -19.24
C ILE A 120 3.99 1.16 -18.33
N ILE A 121 3.03 1.49 -17.47
CA ILE A 121 3.25 2.31 -16.28
C ILE A 121 3.59 1.36 -15.12
N SER A 122 4.78 1.52 -14.53
CA SER A 122 5.30 0.61 -13.51
C SER A 122 4.47 0.65 -12.22
N ALA A 123 4.21 -0.52 -11.63
CA ALA A 123 3.68 -0.67 -10.27
C ALA A 123 4.78 -0.94 -9.21
N ILE A 124 6.06 -0.86 -9.59
CA ILE A 124 7.22 -1.07 -8.69
C ILE A 124 7.99 0.23 -8.48
N ASN A 125 8.41 0.90 -9.56
CA ASN A 125 8.85 2.29 -9.48
C ASN A 125 7.60 3.17 -9.51
N PHE A 126 6.93 3.19 -8.36
CA PHE A 126 5.56 3.64 -8.20
C PHE A 126 5.35 4.26 -6.82
N ARG A 127 4.47 5.25 -6.75
CA ARG A 127 3.94 5.81 -5.50
C ARG A 127 2.46 6.11 -5.63
N LEU A 128 1.78 6.07 -4.49
CA LEU A 128 0.36 6.40 -4.35
C LEU A 128 0.15 7.37 -3.19
N ASP A 129 -0.77 8.31 -3.35
CA ASP A 129 -1.28 9.15 -2.28
C ASP A 129 -2.81 9.27 -2.32
N VAL A 130 -3.41 9.52 -1.16
CA VAL A 130 -4.85 9.76 -1.01
C VAL A 130 -5.02 11.10 -0.31
N LYS A 131 -5.74 12.02 -0.95
CA LYS A 131 -6.03 13.35 -0.42
C LYS A 131 -7.52 13.58 -0.36
N LYS A 132 -7.97 14.05 0.79
CA LYS A 132 -9.33 14.55 0.98
C LYS A 132 -9.42 16.00 0.51
N VAL A 133 -10.42 16.31 -0.31
CA VAL A 133 -10.69 17.67 -0.80
C VAL A 133 -12.18 17.99 -0.65
N ALA A 134 -12.53 19.27 -0.54
CA ALA A 134 -13.93 19.69 -0.52
C ALA A 134 -14.59 19.47 -1.89
N ASP A 135 -15.85 19.06 -1.90
CA ASP A 135 -16.66 18.99 -3.12
C ASP A 135 -17.38 20.33 -3.35
N PRO A 136 -17.25 20.97 -4.53
CA PRO A 136 -17.98 22.20 -4.86
C PRO A 136 -19.49 22.08 -4.75
N ASP A 137 -20.05 20.89 -4.98
CA ASP A 137 -21.50 20.64 -4.92
C ASP A 137 -21.98 20.20 -3.52
N GLY A 138 -21.08 20.26 -2.53
CA GLY A 138 -21.33 19.88 -1.15
C GLY A 138 -20.84 18.46 -0.83
N GLY A 139 -20.16 18.33 0.32
CA GLY A 139 -19.53 17.07 0.74
C GLY A 139 -18.01 17.05 0.49
N GLU A 140 -17.47 15.85 0.29
CA GLU A 140 -16.02 15.60 0.27
C GLU A 140 -15.67 14.63 -0.86
N ARG A 141 -14.51 14.83 -1.48
CA ARG A 141 -13.95 13.94 -2.48
C ARG A 141 -12.62 13.36 -2.01
N ALA A 142 -12.30 12.17 -2.51
CA ALA A 142 -10.96 11.61 -2.43
C ALA A 142 -10.27 11.77 -3.79
N VAL A 143 -9.13 12.45 -3.80
CA VAL A 143 -8.19 12.46 -4.94
C VAL A 143 -7.15 11.40 -4.67
N ILE A 144 -7.02 10.45 -5.59
CA ILE A 144 -6.09 9.33 -5.49
C ILE A 144 -5.15 9.42 -6.66
N THR A 145 -3.87 9.66 -6.37
CA THR A 145 -2.84 9.80 -7.40
C THR A 145 -2.13 8.46 -7.57
N LEU A 146 -2.05 7.99 -8.81
CA LEU A 146 -1.23 6.85 -9.21
C LEU A 146 -0.06 7.39 -10.04
N ASP A 147 1.15 7.37 -9.48
CA ASP A 147 2.35 7.92 -10.14
C ASP A 147 3.39 6.81 -10.33
N GLY A 148 3.49 6.34 -11.57
CA GLY A 148 4.35 5.23 -11.96
C GLY A 148 5.27 5.60 -13.12
N LYS A 149 6.49 5.10 -13.09
CA LYS A 149 7.47 5.30 -14.16
C LYS A 149 7.05 4.55 -15.44
N TYR A 150 7.04 5.23 -16.58
CA TYR A 150 6.89 4.58 -17.89
C TYR A 150 8.12 3.71 -18.23
N LEU A 151 7.86 2.49 -18.69
CA LEU A 151 8.87 1.52 -19.13
C LEU A 151 8.54 1.06 -20.57
N PRO A 152 9.35 1.44 -21.58
CA PRO A 152 9.05 1.15 -22.98
C PRO A 152 9.29 -0.32 -23.34
N THR A 153 8.40 -0.87 -24.16
CA THR A 153 8.65 -2.11 -24.91
C THR A 153 9.43 -1.76 -26.17
N LYS A 154 10.54 -2.47 -26.45
CA LYS A 154 11.39 -2.23 -27.62
C LYS A 154 11.57 -3.52 -28.43
N PRO A 155 11.58 -3.44 -29.77
CA PRO A 155 12.04 -4.56 -30.61
C PRO A 155 13.48 -4.94 -30.25
N PHE A 156 13.79 -6.24 -30.34
CA PHE A 156 15.13 -6.80 -30.12
C PHE A 156 15.56 -7.64 -31.32
#